data_AF-A0A1J8QUN4-F1
#
_entry.id   AF-A0A1J8QUN4-F1
#
_cell.length_a   1.000
_cell.length_b   1.000
_cell.length_c   1.000
_cell.angle_alpha   90.00
_cell.angle_beta   90.00
_cell.angle_gamma   90.00
#
_symmetry.space_group_name_H-M   'P 1'
#
loop_
_entity.id
_entity.type
_entity.pdbx_description
1 polymer ?
#
loop_
_entity_poly.entity_id
_entity_poly.type
_entity_poly.pdbx_seq_one_letter_code
_entity_poly.pdbx_strand_id
1 'polypeptide(L)'
;MKASSKPTKQDWDPSSLLNYTAIQNPQDDFDSITCEVKSTPETASDSYDLDLTSRRYALAGVACSGILSSCCIIAGTVIIATRGGNGAIQFALYSDLQVVILGLVLNLIVTLCTESTGLVHGISLRSALASESRLRFNTNLRLLTAARGWRNPNGSLLNGVMAVLLILSYTSASFVILFTEETIVDGDQIVGTVYYGSITGLPLLLLGATLLLQAVIALSGMRASVKILTWSSSPFDVTVALVHHAQSTPVPFRCMRGVSDVDVHGGPVKPSETQHSAWHAHPSIRKVILFLWGLVVSCAGWAAVVMLIGYPMFLGVIETRTPSELWTFLPRKYSMLVSWTFWLSGDVTVQRWILSIVGVALIQGPLTLGLHCSELITNVIRDERQWRRATGSKGLRMTINPLKSFFTNPLGLVIFVAKPALHWMFGLSFDLSSSDIDDRIAPSYG
;
A
#
# COMPACT_ATOMS: atom_id res chain seq x y z
N MET A 1 57.08 9.02 -20.12
CA MET A 1 56.62 10.41 -19.97
C MET A 1 55.66 10.47 -18.79
N LYS A 2 56.09 11.07 -17.67
CA LYS A 2 55.31 11.25 -16.44
C LYS A 2 54.74 12.67 -16.44
N ALA A 3 53.43 12.82 -16.31
CA ALA A 3 52.80 14.10 -15.95
C ALA A 3 52.28 13.96 -14.51
N SER A 4 52.96 14.64 -13.60
CA SER A 4 52.65 14.73 -12.17
C SER A 4 51.85 16.01 -11.94
N SER A 5 50.53 15.90 -11.75
CA SER A 5 49.69 17.04 -11.35
C SER A 5 49.79 17.24 -9.84
N LYS A 6 50.43 18.33 -9.42
CA LYS A 6 50.39 18.81 -8.03
C LYS A 6 48.99 19.37 -7.74
N PRO A 7 48.41 19.11 -6.55
CA PRO A 7 47.20 19.79 -6.11
C PRO A 7 47.56 21.21 -5.64
N THR A 8 46.91 22.21 -6.24
CA THR A 8 47.01 23.61 -5.82
C THR A 8 46.29 23.77 -4.48
N LYS A 9 47.03 24.06 -3.42
CA LYS A 9 46.48 24.53 -2.14
C LYS A 9 45.86 25.90 -2.39
N GLN A 10 44.56 26.00 -2.19
CA GLN A 10 43.83 27.26 -2.18
C GLN A 10 43.78 27.71 -0.72
N ASP A 11 44.71 28.58 -0.33
CA ASP A 11 44.72 29.22 0.99
C ASP A 11 43.47 30.11 1.10
N TRP A 12 42.64 29.81 2.09
CA TRP A 12 41.48 30.61 2.46
C TRP A 12 41.92 31.63 3.51
N ASP A 13 41.90 32.91 3.14
CA ASP A 13 42.11 34.04 4.05
C ASP A 13 40.78 34.45 4.71
N PRO A 14 40.68 34.48 6.06
CA PRO A 14 39.46 34.86 6.78
C PRO A 14 39.41 36.36 7.09
N SER A 15 39.69 37.23 6.11
CA SER A 15 39.77 38.68 6.32
C SER A 15 38.94 39.53 5.34
N SER A 16 37.76 39.05 4.95
CA SER A 16 36.74 39.87 4.27
C SER A 16 35.40 39.80 5.00
N LEU A 17 35.40 40.12 6.30
CA LEU A 17 34.21 40.58 7.02
C LEU A 17 33.94 42.02 6.59
N LEU A 18 33.30 42.17 5.42
CA LEU A 18 32.70 43.42 5.01
C LEU A 18 31.47 43.64 5.88
N ASN A 19 31.55 44.65 6.74
CA ASN A 19 30.41 45.24 7.43
C ASN A 19 29.35 45.59 6.37
N TYR A 20 28.19 44.94 6.45
CA TYR A 20 26.99 45.37 5.73
C TYR A 20 26.51 46.69 6.36
N THR A 21 27.10 47.79 5.92
CA THR A 21 26.50 49.12 6.08
C THR A 21 25.22 49.16 5.26
N ALA A 22 24.14 49.57 5.92
CA ALA A 22 22.83 49.79 5.35
C ALA A 22 22.90 50.56 4.02
N ILE A 23 22.40 49.94 2.96
CA ILE A 23 22.06 50.64 1.72
C ILE A 23 20.82 51.47 2.04
N GLN A 24 21.00 52.78 2.19
CA GLN A 24 19.90 53.75 2.07
C GLN A 24 19.41 53.68 0.63
N ASN A 25 18.20 53.18 0.45
CA ASN A 25 17.51 53.20 -0.84
C ASN A 25 16.96 54.64 -1.05
N PRO A 26 17.13 55.25 -2.23
CA PRO A 26 16.49 56.51 -2.54
C PRO A 26 14.97 56.31 -2.57
N GLN A 27 14.31 56.96 -1.63
CA GLN A 27 12.90 57.30 -1.68
C GLN A 27 12.72 58.24 -2.88
N ASP A 28 12.01 57.82 -3.91
CA ASP A 28 11.10 58.61 -4.76
C ASP A 28 10.69 57.77 -5.99
N ASP A 29 9.42 57.89 -6.39
CA ASP A 29 8.77 57.35 -7.61
C ASP A 29 8.20 55.92 -7.61
N PHE A 30 7.46 55.50 -6.58
CA PHE A 30 6.42 54.45 -6.74
C PHE A 30 5.13 54.67 -5.95
N ASP A 31 4.82 55.91 -5.55
CA ASP A 31 3.60 56.28 -4.80
C ASP A 31 2.37 56.59 -5.69
N SER A 32 2.20 55.86 -6.80
CA SER A 32 0.97 55.97 -7.60
C SER A 32 0.63 54.64 -8.26
N ILE A 33 0.03 53.74 -7.48
CA ILE A 33 -1.12 52.87 -7.79
C ILE A 33 -1.55 52.27 -6.44
N THR A 34 -2.10 53.11 -5.56
CA THR A 34 -2.96 52.67 -4.47
C THR A 34 -4.37 52.49 -5.04
N CYS A 35 -4.67 51.29 -5.53
CA CYS A 35 -6.06 50.84 -5.53
C CYS A 35 -6.45 50.62 -4.07
N GLU A 36 -7.24 51.54 -3.52
CA GLU A 36 -8.07 51.29 -2.35
C GLU A 36 -9.03 50.13 -2.64
N VAL A 37 -8.55 48.90 -2.45
CA VAL A 37 -9.44 47.80 -2.10
C VAL A 37 -9.52 47.83 -0.59
N LYS A 38 -10.60 48.45 -0.09
CA LYS A 38 -11.07 48.34 1.29
C LYS A 38 -11.38 46.87 1.57
N SER A 39 -10.33 46.10 1.83
CA SER A 39 -10.39 44.75 2.35
C SER A 39 -10.62 44.88 3.85
N THR A 40 -11.87 44.67 4.23
CA THR A 40 -12.24 44.23 5.57
C THR A 40 -11.25 43.11 5.98
N PRO A 41 -10.70 43.10 7.20
CA PRO A 41 -9.84 42.03 7.68
C PRO A 41 -10.72 40.81 7.99
N GLU A 42 -11.31 40.21 6.96
CA GLU A 42 -11.72 38.81 7.05
C GLU A 42 -10.44 37.99 7.06
N THR A 43 -10.29 37.21 8.12
CA THR A 43 -9.24 36.24 8.38
C THR A 43 -8.84 35.45 7.13
N ALA A 44 -7.82 35.92 6.41
CA ALA A 44 -7.18 35.25 5.28
C ALA A 44 -6.36 34.01 5.70
N SER A 45 -6.58 33.48 6.91
CA SER A 45 -5.71 32.53 7.59
C SER A 45 -5.93 31.05 7.27
N ASP A 46 -6.94 30.67 6.46
CA ASP A 46 -7.27 29.25 6.22
C ASP A 46 -7.51 28.87 4.73
N SER A 47 -7.17 29.72 3.76
CA SER A 47 -7.51 29.49 2.34
C SER A 47 -6.71 28.40 1.64
N TYR A 48 -5.68 27.82 2.27
CA TYR A 48 -4.87 26.74 1.68
C TYR A 48 -5.47 25.33 1.91
N ASP A 49 -6.41 25.15 2.84
CA ASP A 49 -7.01 23.84 3.17
C ASP A 49 -8.41 23.69 2.55
N LEU A 50 -8.53 24.04 1.27
CA LEU A 50 -9.78 23.92 0.49
C LEU A 50 -10.24 22.46 0.30
N ASP A 51 -9.40 21.46 0.63
CA ASP A 51 -9.73 20.05 0.40
C ASP A 51 -10.44 19.39 1.61
N LEU A 52 -11.48 20.07 2.12
CA LEU A 52 -12.50 19.48 3.00
C LEU A 52 -13.06 18.18 2.41
N THR A 53 -13.07 18.07 1.07
CA THR A 53 -13.46 16.89 0.31
C THR A 53 -12.54 15.69 0.56
N SER A 54 -11.21 15.84 0.46
CA SER A 54 -10.25 14.76 0.76
C SER A 54 -10.39 14.29 2.20
N ARG A 55 -10.51 15.22 3.15
CA ARG A 55 -10.77 14.88 4.56
C ARG A 55 -12.03 14.04 4.72
N ARG A 56 -13.14 14.45 4.09
CA ARG A 56 -14.42 13.73 4.14
C ARG A 56 -14.29 12.34 3.52
N TYR A 57 -13.65 12.19 2.37
CA TYR A 57 -13.46 10.89 1.72
C TYR A 57 -12.57 9.96 2.54
N ALA A 58 -11.48 10.48 3.10
CA ALA A 58 -10.57 9.72 3.94
C ALA A 58 -11.28 9.18 5.20
N LEU A 59 -12.01 10.05 5.90
CA LEU A 59 -12.77 9.67 7.10
C LEU A 59 -13.95 8.75 6.78
N ALA A 60 -14.66 8.98 5.67
CA ALA A 60 -15.73 8.10 5.20
C ALA A 60 -15.20 6.70 4.87
N GLY A 61 -14.03 6.62 4.23
CA GLY A 61 -13.36 5.34 3.95
C GLY A 61 -12.99 4.57 5.23
N VAL A 62 -12.43 5.26 6.23
CA VAL A 62 -12.13 4.64 7.54
C VAL A 62 -13.40 4.22 8.27
N ALA A 63 -14.47 5.03 8.23
CA ALA A 63 -15.76 4.68 8.83
C ALA A 63 -16.37 3.44 8.14
N CYS A 64 -16.34 3.39 6.82
CA CYS A 64 -16.77 2.23 6.03
C CYS A 64 -15.94 0.98 6.38
N SER A 65 -14.62 1.12 6.51
CA SER A 65 -13.73 0.04 6.96
C SER A 65 -14.08 -0.46 8.36
N GLY A 66 -14.44 0.43 9.29
CA GLY A 66 -14.88 0.06 10.64
C GLY A 66 -16.20 -0.70 10.67
N ILE A 67 -17.18 -0.27 9.84
CA ILE A 67 -18.47 -0.98 9.69
C ILE A 67 -18.24 -2.36 9.11
N LEU A 68 -17.54 -2.46 7.97
CA LEU A 68 -17.25 -3.74 7.32
C LEU A 68 -16.50 -4.68 8.26
N SER A 69 -15.49 -4.17 8.95
CA SER A 69 -14.73 -4.91 9.95
C SER A 69 -15.63 -5.48 11.05
N SER A 70 -16.53 -4.67 11.60
CA SER A 70 -17.49 -5.10 12.62
C SER A 70 -18.43 -6.18 12.08
N CYS A 71 -18.92 -6.03 10.86
CA CYS A 71 -19.72 -7.05 10.18
C CYS A 71 -18.96 -8.37 10.00
N CYS A 72 -17.68 -8.32 9.59
CA CYS A 72 -16.84 -9.50 9.44
C CYS A 72 -16.60 -10.21 10.79
N ILE A 73 -16.37 -9.45 11.87
CA ILE A 73 -16.19 -10.00 13.22
C ILE A 73 -17.47 -10.72 13.67
N ILE A 74 -18.63 -10.06 13.53
CA ILE A 74 -19.93 -10.64 13.92
C ILE A 74 -20.22 -11.88 13.09
N ALA A 75 -20.15 -11.79 11.77
CA ALA A 75 -20.41 -12.92 10.87
C ALA A 75 -19.45 -14.08 11.12
N GLY A 76 -18.15 -13.83 11.25
CA GLY A 76 -17.15 -14.85 11.55
C GLY A 76 -17.42 -15.55 12.89
N THR A 77 -17.76 -14.79 13.93
CA THR A 77 -18.12 -15.33 15.25
C THR A 77 -19.38 -16.21 15.18
N VAL A 78 -20.42 -15.76 14.47
CA VAL A 78 -21.66 -16.52 14.28
C VAL A 78 -21.40 -17.82 13.51
N ILE A 79 -20.58 -17.78 12.46
CA ILE A 79 -20.21 -18.98 11.69
C ILE A 79 -19.47 -19.99 12.58
N ILE A 80 -18.48 -19.54 13.36
CA ILE A 80 -17.72 -20.41 14.27
C ILE A 80 -18.66 -21.01 15.34
N ALA A 81 -19.54 -20.20 15.93
CA ALA A 81 -20.45 -20.64 16.98
C ALA A 81 -21.50 -21.65 16.47
N THR A 82 -21.97 -21.51 15.22
CA THR A 82 -23.03 -22.36 14.66
C THR A 82 -22.51 -23.62 13.97
N ARG A 83 -21.29 -23.59 13.42
CA ARG A 83 -20.72 -24.70 12.63
C ARG A 83 -19.60 -25.46 13.34
N GLY A 84 -19.24 -25.08 14.57
CA GLY A 84 -18.27 -25.81 15.39
C GLY A 84 -16.88 -25.88 14.75
N GLY A 85 -16.23 -27.04 14.86
CA GLY A 85 -14.84 -27.25 14.41
C GLY A 85 -14.58 -26.99 12.92
N ASN A 86 -15.59 -27.23 12.06
CA ASN A 86 -15.44 -26.97 10.62
C ASN A 86 -15.46 -25.47 10.30
N GLY A 87 -16.17 -24.67 11.12
CA GLY A 87 -16.15 -23.22 11.04
C GLY A 87 -16.44 -22.64 9.66
N ALA A 88 -17.15 -23.35 8.77
CA ALA A 88 -17.43 -22.92 7.40
C ALA A 88 -18.90 -23.13 7.03
N ILE A 89 -19.46 -22.22 6.23
CA ILE A 89 -20.79 -22.35 5.63
C ILE A 89 -20.62 -22.63 4.14
N GLN A 90 -21.14 -23.77 3.70
CA GLN A 90 -21.22 -24.13 2.29
C GLN A 90 -22.48 -23.54 1.65
N PHE A 91 -22.35 -23.08 0.42
CA PHE A 91 -23.46 -22.61 -0.42
C PHE A 91 -23.25 -23.10 -1.85
N ALA A 92 -24.32 -23.61 -2.46
CA ALA A 92 -24.27 -24.07 -3.84
C ALA A 92 -24.15 -22.87 -4.79
N LEU A 93 -23.24 -22.97 -5.76
CA LEU A 93 -23.05 -21.96 -6.79
C LEU A 93 -23.40 -22.53 -8.16
N TYR A 94 -24.08 -21.71 -8.96
CA TYR A 94 -24.56 -22.14 -10.27
C TYR A 94 -23.49 -22.01 -11.37
N SER A 95 -22.38 -21.30 -11.10
CA SER A 95 -21.31 -21.06 -12.09
C SER A 95 -19.97 -20.73 -11.43
N ASP A 96 -18.88 -21.28 -11.99
CA ASP A 96 -17.48 -20.99 -11.66
C ASP A 96 -17.17 -19.47 -11.65
N LEU A 97 -17.83 -18.74 -12.56
CA LEU A 97 -17.64 -17.29 -12.70
C LEU A 97 -18.09 -16.54 -11.44
N GLN A 98 -19.11 -17.02 -10.74
CA GLN A 98 -19.62 -16.37 -9.53
C GLN A 98 -18.60 -16.44 -8.39
N VAL A 99 -17.92 -17.58 -8.21
CA VAL A 99 -16.83 -17.75 -7.23
C VAL A 99 -15.71 -16.76 -7.52
N VAL A 100 -15.26 -16.77 -8.77
CA VAL A 100 -14.17 -15.93 -9.27
C VAL A 100 -14.46 -14.46 -9.02
N ILE A 101 -15.66 -14.00 -9.39
CA ILE A 101 -16.07 -12.61 -9.19
C ILE A 101 -16.17 -12.28 -7.71
N LEU A 102 -16.73 -13.16 -6.88
CA LEU A 102 -16.89 -12.90 -5.45
C LEU A 102 -15.54 -12.75 -4.74
N GLY A 103 -14.57 -13.61 -5.04
CA GLY A 103 -13.20 -13.50 -4.54
C GLY A 103 -12.50 -12.21 -4.97
N LEU A 104 -12.71 -11.79 -6.23
CA LEU A 104 -12.17 -10.53 -6.74
C LEU A 104 -12.81 -9.31 -6.07
N VAL A 105 -14.13 -9.31 -5.91
CA VAL A 105 -14.89 -8.25 -5.22
C VAL A 105 -14.44 -8.12 -3.78
N LEU A 106 -14.26 -9.24 -3.07
CA LEU A 106 -13.74 -9.22 -1.70
C LEU A 106 -12.35 -8.58 -1.64
N ASN A 107 -11.42 -8.98 -2.52
CA ASN A 107 -10.07 -8.39 -2.57
C ASN A 107 -10.10 -6.90 -2.95
N LEU A 108 -11.02 -6.47 -3.80
CA LEU A 108 -11.24 -5.06 -4.11
C LEU A 108 -11.73 -4.28 -2.88
N ILE A 109 -12.69 -4.82 -2.14
CA ILE A 109 -13.19 -4.21 -0.90
C ILE A 109 -12.05 -4.10 0.14
N VAL A 110 -11.27 -5.17 0.34
CA VAL A 110 -10.12 -5.16 1.25
C VAL A 110 -9.09 -4.12 0.82
N THR A 111 -8.85 -3.99 -0.48
CA THR A 111 -7.96 -2.94 -1.02
C THR A 111 -8.51 -1.54 -0.70
N LEU A 112 -9.79 -1.27 -0.95
CA LEU A 112 -10.41 0.03 -0.63
C LEU A 112 -10.31 0.37 0.87
N CYS A 113 -10.55 -0.60 1.76
CA CYS A 113 -10.44 -0.43 3.21
C CYS A 113 -9.00 -0.17 3.67
N THR A 114 -8.05 -0.93 3.15
CA THR A 114 -6.62 -0.80 3.51
C THR A 114 -5.99 0.46 2.93
N GLU A 115 -6.38 0.89 1.74
CA GLU A 115 -5.97 2.15 1.12
C GLU A 115 -6.51 3.36 1.87
N SER A 116 -7.80 3.39 2.20
CA SER A 116 -8.41 4.51 2.92
C SER A 116 -7.83 4.69 4.33
N THR A 117 -7.75 3.59 5.08
CA THR A 117 -7.05 3.55 6.38
C THR A 117 -5.58 3.94 6.21
N GLY A 118 -4.99 3.52 5.10
CA GLY A 118 -3.61 3.79 4.82
C GLY A 118 -3.29 5.24 4.55
N LEU A 119 -4.19 5.92 3.84
CA LEU A 119 -4.13 7.34 3.55
C LEU A 119 -4.23 8.17 4.85
N VAL A 120 -5.20 7.86 5.73
CA VAL A 120 -5.35 8.58 7.02
C VAL A 120 -4.09 8.44 7.87
N HIS A 121 -3.57 7.21 8.02
CA HIS A 121 -2.32 7.00 8.74
C HIS A 121 -1.16 7.73 8.09
N GLY A 122 -1.03 7.69 6.75
CA GLY A 122 0.03 8.39 6.02
C GLY A 122 0.01 9.90 6.23
N ILE A 123 -1.18 10.52 6.22
CA ILE A 123 -1.36 11.95 6.53
C ILE A 123 -0.96 12.24 7.98
N SER A 124 -1.36 11.38 8.92
CA SER A 124 -1.03 11.55 10.34
C SER A 124 0.48 11.42 10.61
N LEU A 125 1.14 10.45 9.97
CA LEU A 125 2.59 10.23 10.03
C LEU A 125 3.33 11.42 9.41
N ARG A 126 2.88 11.92 8.26
CA ARG A 126 3.46 13.11 7.61
C ARG A 126 3.38 14.33 8.52
N SER A 127 2.23 14.55 9.15
CA SER A 127 2.02 15.67 10.07
C SER A 127 2.89 15.54 11.33
N ALA A 128 3.03 14.33 11.87
CA ALA A 128 3.93 14.06 12.99
C ALA A 128 5.39 14.33 12.61
N LEU A 129 5.86 13.86 11.46
CA LEU A 129 7.21 14.11 10.97
C LEU A 129 7.48 15.60 10.70
N ALA A 130 6.48 16.33 10.22
CA ALA A 130 6.55 17.77 10.02
C ALA A 130 6.73 18.51 11.36
N SER A 131 5.93 18.16 12.37
CA SER A 131 6.05 18.72 13.72
C SER A 131 7.40 18.43 14.40
N GLU A 132 8.06 17.33 14.00
CA GLU A 132 9.39 16.96 14.48
C GLU A 132 10.54 17.55 13.65
N SER A 133 10.27 18.38 12.62
CA SER A 133 11.27 18.87 11.65
C SER A 133 12.04 17.76 10.92
N ARG A 134 11.46 16.56 10.80
CA ARG A 134 12.08 15.37 10.19
C ARG A 134 11.49 15.02 8.82
N LEU A 135 10.50 15.78 8.36
CA LEU A 135 9.90 15.63 7.04
C LEU A 135 10.89 16.13 5.96
N ARG A 136 11.63 15.21 5.35
CA ARG A 136 12.59 15.54 4.27
C ARG A 136 11.95 15.58 2.88
N PHE A 137 10.89 14.80 2.67
CA PHE A 137 10.22 14.65 1.39
C PHE A 137 8.71 14.64 1.59
N ASN A 138 7.95 15.08 0.59
CA ASN A 138 6.50 15.10 0.66
C ASN A 138 5.90 13.69 0.78
N THR A 139 6.35 12.77 -0.09
CA THR A 139 6.01 11.36 0.02
C THR A 139 6.88 10.69 1.08
N ASN A 140 6.26 10.24 2.16
CA ASN A 140 6.90 9.42 3.17
C ASN A 140 6.77 7.94 2.81
N LEU A 141 7.87 7.21 2.89
CA LEU A 141 7.85 5.75 2.70
C LEU A 141 7.36 5.12 4.00
N ARG A 142 6.06 4.81 4.06
CA ARG A 142 5.28 4.50 5.29
C ARG A 142 5.75 3.28 6.13
N LEU A 143 6.82 2.61 5.72
CA LEU A 143 7.50 1.53 6.46
C LEU A 143 8.92 1.89 6.92
N LEU A 144 9.55 2.87 6.26
CA LEU A 144 10.95 3.24 6.47
C LEU A 144 11.11 4.56 7.23
N THR A 145 10.00 5.29 7.40
CA THR A 145 9.96 6.55 8.15
C THR A 145 9.08 6.39 9.37
N ALA A 146 9.55 6.86 10.52
CA ALA A 146 8.82 6.80 11.79
C ALA A 146 9.03 8.08 12.59
N ALA A 147 7.97 8.54 13.26
CA ALA A 147 8.02 9.58 14.27
C ALA A 147 8.86 9.13 15.48
N ARG A 148 9.24 10.07 16.34
CA ARG A 148 10.05 9.81 17.53
C ARG A 148 9.24 8.98 18.53
N GLY A 149 9.93 8.01 19.12
CA GLY A 149 9.35 7.08 20.09
C GLY A 149 8.82 5.81 19.43
N TRP A 150 9.37 4.66 19.85
CA TRP A 150 9.03 3.35 19.31
C TRP A 150 7.53 3.02 19.46
N ARG A 151 6.92 3.39 20.60
CA ARG A 151 5.51 3.12 20.92
C ARG A 151 4.53 4.17 20.40
N ASN A 152 5.00 5.23 19.75
CA ASN A 152 4.13 6.23 19.16
C ASN A 152 3.24 5.55 18.08
N PRO A 153 1.94 5.89 17.96
CA PRO A 153 1.09 5.50 16.82
C PRO A 153 1.73 5.66 15.44
N ASN A 154 2.58 6.69 15.30
CA ASN A 154 3.34 6.98 14.09
C ASN A 154 4.81 6.48 14.15
N GLY A 155 5.14 5.67 15.17
CA GLY A 155 6.45 5.11 15.44
C GLY A 155 6.74 3.84 14.62
N SER A 156 7.98 3.34 14.73
CA SER A 156 8.45 2.21 13.92
C SER A 156 7.69 0.91 14.20
N LEU A 157 7.34 0.63 15.47
CA LEU A 157 6.60 -0.59 15.79
C LEU A 157 5.19 -0.57 15.24
N LEU A 158 4.44 0.52 15.40
CA LEU A 158 3.08 0.55 14.90
C LEU A 158 3.02 0.63 13.37
N ASN A 159 4.04 1.19 12.72
CA ASN A 159 4.22 1.02 11.27
C ASN A 159 4.50 -0.44 10.87
N GLY A 160 5.35 -1.14 11.63
CA GLY A 160 5.62 -2.57 11.42
C GLY A 160 4.37 -3.44 11.64
N VAL A 161 3.64 -3.21 12.73
CA VAL A 161 2.36 -3.87 13.02
C VAL A 161 1.36 -3.59 11.90
N MET A 162 1.24 -2.34 11.45
CA MET A 162 0.37 -1.98 10.34
C MET A 162 0.68 -2.78 9.05
N ALA A 163 1.96 -3.02 8.76
CA ALA A 163 2.36 -3.86 7.64
C ALA A 163 2.05 -5.35 7.84
N VAL A 164 2.26 -5.89 9.04
CA VAL A 164 1.84 -7.26 9.37
C VAL A 164 0.32 -7.42 9.22
N LEU A 165 -0.45 -6.46 9.73
CA LEU A 165 -1.91 -6.45 9.59
C LEU A 165 -2.32 -6.37 8.12
N LEU A 166 -1.60 -5.60 7.29
CA LEU A 166 -1.86 -5.54 5.85
C LEU A 166 -1.69 -6.90 5.18
N ILE A 167 -0.61 -7.62 5.51
CA ILE A 167 -0.37 -8.99 5.01
C ILE A 167 -1.49 -9.92 5.50
N LEU A 168 -1.84 -9.86 6.78
CA LEU A 168 -2.87 -10.71 7.37
C LEU A 168 -4.27 -10.42 6.80
N SER A 169 -4.61 -9.16 6.48
CA SER A 169 -5.90 -8.84 5.86
C SER A 169 -6.03 -9.50 4.49
N TYR A 170 -5.03 -9.39 3.61
CA TYR A 170 -5.09 -10.05 2.31
C TYR A 170 -4.97 -11.59 2.41
N THR A 171 -4.20 -12.09 3.39
CA THR A 171 -4.12 -13.53 3.67
C THR A 171 -5.47 -14.08 4.09
N SER A 172 -6.11 -13.40 5.05
CA SER A 172 -7.44 -13.78 5.52
C SER A 172 -8.45 -13.72 4.39
N ALA A 173 -8.44 -12.66 3.57
CA ALA A 173 -9.33 -12.51 2.42
C ALA A 173 -9.21 -13.67 1.41
N SER A 174 -8.00 -14.22 1.23
CA SER A 174 -7.75 -15.38 0.36
C SER A 174 -8.39 -16.65 0.90
N PHE A 175 -8.60 -16.74 2.21
CA PHE A 175 -9.24 -17.89 2.87
C PHE A 175 -10.73 -17.70 3.16
N VAL A 176 -11.27 -16.47 3.13
CA VAL A 176 -12.68 -16.22 3.44
C VAL A 176 -13.59 -17.00 2.49
N ILE A 177 -13.27 -17.00 1.20
CA ILE A 177 -14.04 -17.71 0.17
C ILE A 177 -13.14 -18.80 -0.38
N LEU A 178 -13.42 -20.04 0.00
CA LEU A 178 -12.78 -21.22 -0.57
C LEU A 178 -13.79 -21.93 -1.45
N PHE A 179 -13.30 -22.56 -2.51
CA PHE A 179 -14.14 -23.38 -3.37
C PHE A 179 -13.90 -24.86 -3.06
N THR A 180 -14.86 -25.69 -3.46
CA THR A 180 -14.75 -27.14 -3.42
C THR A 180 -15.46 -27.67 -4.65
N GLU A 181 -14.81 -28.57 -5.35
CA GLU A 181 -15.41 -29.32 -6.45
C GLU A 181 -15.91 -30.65 -5.92
N GLU A 182 -17.20 -30.91 -6.09
CA GLU A 182 -17.78 -32.20 -5.77
C GLU A 182 -18.25 -32.86 -7.07
N THR A 183 -17.66 -34.01 -7.38
CA THR A 183 -18.06 -34.84 -8.52
C THR A 183 -19.19 -35.76 -8.09
N ILE A 184 -20.36 -35.59 -8.69
CA ILE A 184 -21.49 -36.50 -8.52
C ILE A 184 -21.21 -37.74 -9.37
N VAL A 185 -21.03 -38.87 -8.70
CA VAL A 185 -20.83 -40.17 -9.31
C VAL A 185 -22.12 -40.99 -9.19
N ASP A 186 -22.61 -41.54 -10.30
CA ASP A 186 -23.69 -42.53 -10.32
C ASP A 186 -23.12 -43.85 -10.85
N GLY A 187 -22.90 -44.82 -9.95
CA GLY A 187 -22.15 -46.03 -10.25
C GLY A 187 -20.68 -45.75 -10.58
N ASP A 188 -20.21 -46.16 -11.76
CA ASP A 188 -18.85 -45.89 -12.26
C ASP A 188 -18.80 -44.64 -13.18
N GLN A 189 -19.92 -43.94 -13.39
CA GLN A 189 -20.00 -42.78 -14.29
C GLN A 189 -20.09 -41.47 -13.51
N ILE A 190 -19.28 -40.49 -13.93
CA ILE A 190 -19.36 -39.11 -13.45
C ILE A 190 -20.56 -38.46 -14.15
N VAL A 191 -21.65 -38.23 -13.40
CA VAL A 191 -22.91 -37.68 -13.93
C VAL A 191 -22.90 -36.16 -13.97
N GLY A 192 -22.14 -35.53 -13.08
CA GLY A 192 -21.99 -34.09 -13.07
C GLY A 192 -20.99 -33.61 -12.04
N THR A 193 -20.68 -32.33 -12.11
CA THR A 193 -19.83 -31.63 -11.14
C THR A 193 -20.64 -30.48 -10.56
N VAL A 194 -20.71 -30.40 -9.23
CA VAL A 194 -21.31 -29.27 -8.52
C VAL A 194 -20.22 -28.49 -7.80
N TYR A 195 -20.30 -27.18 -7.90
CA TYR A 195 -19.36 -26.27 -7.26
C TYR A 195 -19.97 -25.70 -6.00
N TYR A 196 -19.28 -25.90 -4.88
CA TYR A 196 -19.66 -25.34 -3.60
C TYR A 196 -18.69 -24.22 -3.23
N GLY A 197 -19.25 -23.06 -2.92
CA GLY A 197 -18.53 -22.01 -2.22
C GLY A 197 -18.59 -22.25 -0.73
N SER A 198 -17.49 -22.03 -0.02
CA SER A 198 -17.43 -22.08 1.43
C SER A 198 -17.00 -20.73 1.99
N ILE A 199 -17.80 -20.15 2.89
CA ILE A 199 -17.39 -19.00 3.69
C ILE A 199 -16.80 -19.50 5.00
N THR A 200 -15.53 -19.24 5.24
CA THR A 200 -14.84 -19.66 6.46
C THR A 200 -14.91 -18.57 7.55
N GLY A 201 -15.36 -18.97 8.74
CA GLY A 201 -15.63 -18.08 9.86
C GLY A 201 -14.37 -17.52 10.52
N LEU A 202 -13.32 -18.34 10.71
CA LEU A 202 -12.08 -17.90 11.36
C LEU A 202 -11.28 -16.91 10.49
N PRO A 203 -11.03 -17.17 9.20
CA PRO A 203 -10.48 -16.16 8.29
C PRO A 203 -11.34 -14.89 8.20
N LEU A 204 -12.68 -15.01 8.19
CA LEU A 204 -13.56 -13.83 8.18
C LEU A 204 -13.44 -13.00 9.48
N LEU A 205 -13.37 -13.67 10.63
CA LEU A 205 -13.13 -13.03 11.93
C LEU A 205 -11.77 -12.33 11.95
N LEU A 206 -10.71 -12.99 11.46
CA LEU A 206 -9.35 -12.44 11.40
C LEU A 206 -9.27 -11.25 10.43
N LEU A 207 -9.95 -11.33 9.28
CA LEU A 207 -10.08 -10.21 8.34
C LEU A 207 -10.71 -9.01 9.04
N GLY A 208 -11.83 -9.22 9.74
CA GLY A 208 -12.49 -8.17 10.51
C GLY A 208 -11.57 -7.56 11.57
N ALA A 209 -10.93 -8.38 12.40
CA ALA A 209 -10.03 -7.92 13.46
C ALA A 209 -8.83 -7.14 12.93
N THR A 210 -8.22 -7.59 11.83
CA THR A 210 -7.07 -6.90 11.22
C THR A 210 -7.47 -5.54 10.67
N LEU A 211 -8.57 -5.44 9.92
CA LEU A 211 -9.09 -4.17 9.42
C LEU A 211 -9.47 -3.20 10.55
N LEU A 212 -10.04 -3.72 11.65
CA LEU A 212 -10.37 -2.90 12.82
C LEU A 212 -9.11 -2.29 13.43
N LEU A 213 -8.11 -3.13 13.67
CA LEU A 213 -6.89 -2.73 14.35
C LEU A 213 -6.11 -1.73 13.49
N GLN A 214 -6.08 -1.92 12.16
CA GLN A 214 -5.55 -0.94 11.23
C GLN A 214 -6.26 0.42 11.36
N ALA A 215 -7.59 0.43 11.38
CA ALA A 215 -8.39 1.65 11.54
C ALA A 215 -8.11 2.33 12.89
N VAL A 216 -8.02 1.56 13.97
CA VAL A 216 -7.68 2.06 15.31
C VAL A 216 -6.28 2.68 15.34
N ILE A 217 -5.28 2.04 14.72
CA ILE A 217 -3.93 2.59 14.63
C ILE A 217 -3.93 3.91 13.84
N ALA A 218 -4.60 3.96 12.68
CA ALA A 218 -4.70 5.17 11.87
C ALA A 218 -5.39 6.33 12.60
N LEU A 219 -6.52 6.05 13.29
CA LEU A 219 -7.24 7.05 14.07
C LEU A 219 -6.44 7.49 15.31
N SER A 220 -5.70 6.58 15.94
CA SER A 220 -4.80 6.91 17.05
C SER A 220 -3.62 7.77 16.59
N GLY A 221 -3.07 7.49 15.41
CA GLY A 221 -2.05 8.31 14.74
C GLY A 221 -2.54 9.72 14.47
N MET A 222 -3.77 9.85 13.97
CA MET A 222 -4.43 11.14 13.79
C MET A 222 -4.62 11.89 15.12
N ARG A 223 -5.10 11.23 16.17
CA ARG A 223 -5.30 11.85 17.50
C ARG A 223 -3.98 12.26 18.16
N ALA A 224 -2.92 11.47 17.98
CA ALA A 224 -1.61 11.75 18.55
C ALA A 224 -0.85 12.86 17.80
N SER A 225 -1.22 13.14 16.55
CA SER A 225 -0.60 14.23 15.80
C SER A 225 -1.11 15.60 16.28
N VAL A 226 -0.20 16.47 16.70
CA VAL A 226 -0.48 17.75 17.39
C VAL A 226 -1.32 18.71 16.52
N LYS A 227 -1.18 18.64 15.19
CA LYS A 227 -2.04 19.32 14.22
C LYS A 227 -1.86 18.68 12.85
N ILE A 228 -2.93 18.25 12.20
CA ILE A 228 -2.85 17.85 10.78
C ILE A 228 -2.73 19.13 9.97
N LEU A 229 -1.61 19.29 9.24
CA LEU A 229 -1.34 20.51 8.48
C LEU A 229 -2.22 20.63 7.24
N THR A 230 -2.43 19.53 6.53
CA THR A 230 -3.34 19.46 5.37
C THR A 230 -3.74 18.03 5.08
N TRP A 231 -4.95 17.86 4.57
CA TRP A 231 -5.50 16.60 4.07
C TRP A 231 -5.22 16.38 2.57
N SER A 232 -4.65 17.37 1.89
CA SER A 232 -4.29 17.23 0.50
C SER A 232 -3.11 16.27 0.31
N SER A 233 -3.20 15.47 -0.75
CA SER A 233 -2.10 14.63 -1.22
C SER A 233 -1.21 15.34 -2.24
N SER A 234 -1.49 16.62 -2.54
CA SER A 234 -0.68 17.46 -3.42
C SER A 234 0.61 17.89 -2.73
N PRO A 235 1.79 17.76 -3.37
CA PRO A 235 3.04 18.24 -2.80
C PRO A 235 3.07 19.76 -2.63
N PHE A 236 2.31 20.50 -3.43
CA PHE A 236 2.25 21.96 -3.34
C PHE A 236 1.47 22.41 -2.13
N ASP A 237 0.27 21.87 -1.92
CA ASP A 237 -0.59 22.23 -0.79
C ASP A 237 0.11 21.91 0.54
N VAL A 238 0.85 20.80 0.57
CA VAL A 238 1.69 20.43 1.71
C VAL A 238 2.83 21.44 1.92
N THR A 239 3.51 21.83 0.84
CA THR A 239 4.60 22.82 0.94
C THR A 239 4.08 24.17 1.42
N VAL A 240 2.96 24.63 0.88
CA VAL A 240 2.30 25.88 1.29
C VAL A 240 1.91 25.82 2.78
N ALA A 241 1.30 24.72 3.22
CA ALA A 241 0.94 24.53 4.62
C ALA A 241 2.19 24.54 5.53
N LEU A 242 3.29 23.89 5.13
CA LEU A 242 4.53 23.86 5.90
C LEU A 242 5.20 25.24 6.02
N VAL A 243 5.20 26.02 4.94
CA VAL A 243 5.73 27.39 4.94
C VAL A 243 4.87 28.29 5.82
N HIS A 244 3.54 28.19 5.70
CA HIS A 244 2.60 29.01 6.48
C HIS A 244 2.70 28.74 7.98
N HIS A 245 2.87 27.49 8.41
CA HIS A 245 3.06 27.14 9.83
C HIS A 245 4.51 27.31 10.31
N ALA A 246 5.38 27.96 9.53
CA ALA A 246 6.81 28.15 9.82
C ALA A 246 7.57 26.85 10.15
N GLN A 247 7.09 25.71 9.67
CA GLN A 247 7.74 24.39 9.86
C GLN A 247 8.79 24.10 8.78
N SER A 248 8.78 24.84 7.68
CA SER A 248 9.84 24.85 6.69
C SER A 248 10.41 26.25 6.54
N THR A 249 11.67 26.43 6.91
CA THR A 249 12.39 27.68 6.64
C THR A 249 13.02 27.62 5.25
N PRO A 250 12.81 28.65 4.40
CA PRO A 250 13.52 28.74 3.13
C PRO A 250 15.01 28.86 3.42
N VAL A 251 15.81 27.97 2.82
CA VAL A 251 17.27 28.08 2.90
C VAL A 251 17.71 29.06 1.80
N PRO A 252 18.26 30.23 2.16
CA PRO A 252 18.67 31.22 1.17
C PRO A 252 19.73 30.63 0.22
N PHE A 253 19.73 31.10 -1.02
CA PHE A 253 20.68 30.71 -2.08
C PHE A 253 20.64 29.23 -2.51
N ARG A 254 19.59 28.49 -2.13
CA ARG A 254 19.43 27.06 -2.48
C ARG A 254 18.41 26.77 -3.58
N CYS A 255 17.70 27.79 -4.07
CA CYS A 255 16.56 27.64 -4.98
C CYS A 255 16.89 26.95 -6.32
N MET A 256 18.14 27.00 -6.77
CA MET A 256 18.59 26.42 -8.04
C MET A 256 19.36 25.10 -7.90
N ARG A 257 19.48 24.58 -6.68
CA ARG A 257 20.25 23.35 -6.41
C ARG A 257 19.38 22.10 -6.48
N GLY A 258 20.00 21.00 -6.89
CA GLY A 258 19.37 19.70 -6.85
C GLY A 258 19.10 19.24 -5.42
N VAL A 259 18.09 18.39 -5.25
CA VAL A 259 17.79 17.72 -3.98
C VAL A 259 18.95 16.85 -3.49
N SER A 260 19.83 16.40 -4.39
CA SER A 260 21.03 15.62 -4.07
C SER A 260 22.14 16.45 -3.43
N ASP A 261 22.15 17.78 -3.61
CA ASP A 261 23.25 18.67 -3.18
C ASP A 261 23.01 19.23 -1.78
N VAL A 262 22.30 18.47 -0.94
CA VAL A 262 21.80 18.97 0.35
C VAL A 262 22.92 19.40 1.30
N ASP A 263 24.04 18.71 1.29
CA ASP A 263 25.15 18.93 2.22
C ASP A 263 26.25 19.83 1.65
N VAL A 264 26.15 20.21 0.37
CA VAL A 264 27.14 21.09 -0.28
C VAL A 264 26.93 22.51 0.24
N HIS A 265 27.90 23.07 0.95
CA HIS A 265 27.87 24.47 1.36
C HIS A 265 28.42 25.33 0.20
N GLY A 266 27.68 26.35 -0.24
CA GLY A 266 28.20 27.30 -1.22
C GLY A 266 27.16 28.31 -1.70
N GLY A 267 27.60 29.28 -2.48
CA GLY A 267 26.77 30.34 -3.04
C GLY A 267 25.78 29.87 -4.13
N PRO A 268 25.12 30.83 -4.80
CA PRO A 268 24.19 30.58 -5.89
C PRO A 268 24.77 29.65 -6.96
N VAL A 269 23.95 28.72 -7.47
CA VAL A 269 24.34 27.77 -8.52
C VAL A 269 23.41 27.96 -9.72
N LYS A 270 23.93 27.78 -10.94
CA LYS A 270 23.09 27.77 -12.14
C LYS A 270 22.20 26.52 -12.14
N PRO A 271 20.91 26.60 -12.52
CA PRO A 271 20.06 25.43 -12.60
C PRO A 271 20.68 24.38 -13.53
N SER A 272 20.66 23.11 -13.10
CA SER A 272 21.11 22.00 -13.93
C SER A 272 20.16 21.81 -15.12
N GLU A 273 20.71 21.58 -16.31
CA GLU A 273 19.93 21.25 -17.51
C GLU A 273 19.24 19.88 -17.39
N THR A 274 19.83 18.98 -16.58
CA THR A 274 19.30 17.64 -16.35
C THR A 274 19.02 17.42 -14.87
N GLN A 275 17.77 17.08 -14.54
CA GLN A 275 17.42 16.65 -13.19
C GLN A 275 17.85 15.18 -13.00
N HIS A 276 18.57 14.90 -11.91
CA HIS A 276 18.92 13.54 -11.53
C HIS A 276 17.68 12.70 -11.24
N SER A 277 17.75 11.40 -11.53
CA SER A 277 16.65 10.48 -11.24
C SER A 277 16.36 10.40 -9.74
N ALA A 278 15.10 10.06 -9.38
CA ALA A 278 14.67 9.82 -8.01
C ALA A 278 15.57 8.83 -7.24
N TRP A 279 16.21 7.88 -7.95
CA TRP A 279 17.20 6.97 -7.39
C TRP A 279 18.38 7.69 -6.72
N HIS A 280 18.90 8.75 -7.36
CA HIS A 280 20.01 9.52 -6.83
C HIS A 280 19.55 10.56 -5.80
N ALA A 281 18.36 11.13 -6.00
CA ALA A 281 17.82 12.15 -5.10
C ALA A 281 17.32 11.59 -3.76
N HIS A 282 16.87 10.33 -3.72
CA HIS A 282 16.25 9.73 -2.53
C HIS A 282 16.95 8.44 -2.09
N PRO A 283 17.80 8.48 -1.05
CA PRO A 283 18.52 7.29 -0.58
C PRO A 283 17.57 6.18 -0.09
N SER A 284 16.37 6.54 0.36
CA SER A 284 15.35 5.58 0.80
C SER A 284 14.69 4.87 -0.37
N ILE A 285 14.50 5.52 -1.53
CA ILE A 285 13.97 4.86 -2.74
C ILE A 285 14.93 3.80 -3.24
N ARG A 286 16.23 4.09 -3.22
CA ARG A 286 17.26 3.08 -3.51
C ARG A 286 17.11 1.85 -2.64
N LYS A 287 16.88 2.00 -1.32
CA LYS A 287 16.63 0.87 -0.42
C LYS A 287 15.38 0.10 -0.81
N VAL A 288 14.28 0.79 -1.16
CA VAL A 288 13.03 0.15 -1.59
C VAL A 288 13.20 -0.64 -2.89
N ILE A 289 13.90 -0.08 -3.88
CA ILE A 289 14.13 -0.75 -5.16
C ILE A 289 15.06 -1.96 -4.98
N LEU A 290 16.13 -1.84 -4.17
CA LEU A 290 16.98 -2.98 -3.83
C LEU A 290 16.18 -4.08 -3.11
N PHE A 291 15.28 -3.69 -2.21
CA PHE A 291 14.37 -4.61 -1.54
C PHE A 291 13.42 -5.30 -2.53
N LEU A 292 12.83 -4.57 -3.49
CA LEU A 292 11.98 -5.14 -4.54
C LEU A 292 12.74 -6.15 -5.41
N TRP A 293 13.96 -5.84 -5.82
CA TRP A 293 14.80 -6.80 -6.54
C TRP A 293 15.13 -8.04 -5.70
N GLY A 294 15.40 -7.84 -4.40
CA GLY A 294 15.53 -8.94 -3.46
C GLY A 294 14.29 -9.83 -3.41
N LEU A 295 13.09 -9.23 -3.37
CA LEU A 295 11.83 -9.98 -3.43
C LEU A 295 11.68 -10.76 -4.74
N VAL A 296 12.04 -10.18 -5.89
CA VAL A 296 12.00 -10.89 -7.18
C VAL A 296 12.90 -12.12 -7.16
N VAL A 297 14.13 -11.99 -6.67
CA VAL A 297 15.07 -13.11 -6.53
C VAL A 297 14.53 -14.16 -5.56
N SER A 298 13.97 -13.75 -4.43
CA SER A 298 13.35 -14.66 -3.46
C SER A 298 12.16 -15.42 -4.05
N CYS A 299 11.27 -14.75 -4.80
CA CYS A 299 10.14 -15.39 -5.47
C CYS A 299 10.61 -16.37 -6.55
N ALA A 300 11.63 -16.00 -7.35
CA ALA A 300 12.22 -16.88 -8.36
C ALA A 300 12.88 -18.11 -7.70
N GLY A 301 13.60 -17.92 -6.60
CA GLY A 301 14.19 -19.00 -5.81
C GLY A 301 13.12 -19.93 -5.24
N TRP A 302 12.03 -19.39 -4.69
CA TRP A 302 10.90 -20.19 -4.20
C TRP A 302 10.23 -20.98 -5.32
N ALA A 303 9.96 -20.35 -6.47
CA ALA A 303 9.41 -21.04 -7.63
C ALA A 303 10.32 -22.18 -8.09
N ALA A 304 11.64 -21.99 -8.11
CA ALA A 304 12.60 -23.04 -8.42
C ALA A 304 12.56 -24.18 -7.39
N VAL A 305 12.46 -23.88 -6.09
CA VAL A 305 12.31 -24.89 -5.03
C VAL A 305 11.03 -25.71 -5.22
N VAL A 306 9.89 -25.06 -5.45
CA VAL A 306 8.60 -25.74 -5.71
C VAL A 306 8.69 -26.62 -6.96
N MET A 307 9.32 -26.13 -8.03
CA MET A 307 9.50 -26.89 -9.27
C MET A 307 10.49 -28.06 -9.14
N LEU A 308 11.55 -27.93 -8.34
CA LEU A 308 12.58 -28.97 -8.21
C LEU A 308 12.21 -30.03 -7.17
N ILE A 309 11.56 -29.63 -6.07
CA ILE A 309 11.20 -30.54 -4.97
C ILE A 309 9.77 -31.03 -5.11
N GLY A 310 8.83 -30.12 -5.40
CA GLY A 310 7.41 -30.46 -5.53
C GLY A 310 7.14 -31.34 -6.74
N TYR A 311 7.70 -31.01 -7.90
CA TYR A 311 7.45 -31.76 -9.13
C TYR A 311 7.75 -33.27 -9.03
N PRO A 312 8.93 -33.74 -8.58
CA PRO A 312 9.19 -35.18 -8.43
C PRO A 312 8.36 -35.83 -7.32
N MET A 313 8.01 -35.08 -6.26
CA MET A 313 7.15 -35.58 -5.18
C MET A 313 5.72 -35.85 -5.66
N PHE A 314 5.19 -35.01 -6.55
CA PHE A 314 3.85 -35.16 -7.13
C PHE A 314 3.81 -36.08 -8.37
N LEU A 315 4.90 -36.17 -9.15
CA LEU A 315 5.00 -37.05 -10.32
C LEU A 315 4.96 -38.55 -9.98
N GLY A 316 5.30 -38.94 -8.74
CA GLY A 316 5.13 -40.32 -8.28
C GLY A 316 3.66 -40.78 -8.26
N VAL A 317 2.70 -39.86 -8.46
CA VAL A 317 1.26 -40.12 -8.37
C VAL A 317 0.52 -39.98 -9.71
N ILE A 318 1.07 -39.27 -10.72
CA ILE A 318 0.35 -39.02 -11.98
C ILE A 318 1.30 -39.12 -13.19
N GLU A 319 1.28 -40.26 -13.89
CA GLU A 319 1.90 -40.42 -15.21
C GLU A 319 1.20 -39.50 -16.24
N THR A 320 1.98 -38.90 -17.14
CA THR A 320 1.58 -38.31 -18.46
C THR A 320 1.11 -36.85 -18.61
N ARG A 321 1.42 -35.89 -17.72
CA ARG A 321 1.12 -34.46 -18.03
C ARG A 321 2.29 -33.62 -18.51
N THR A 322 2.06 -32.86 -19.58
CA THR A 322 3.06 -31.97 -20.19
C THR A 322 3.24 -30.67 -19.39
N PRO A 323 4.46 -30.10 -19.31
CA PRO A 323 4.74 -28.88 -18.54
C PRO A 323 3.88 -27.67 -18.90
N SER A 324 3.42 -27.57 -20.15
CA SER A 324 2.57 -26.48 -20.65
C SER A 324 1.13 -26.54 -20.12
N GLU A 325 0.67 -27.67 -19.59
CA GLU A 325 -0.65 -27.82 -18.97
C GLU A 325 -0.65 -27.48 -17.47
N LEU A 326 0.52 -27.25 -16.87
CA LEU A 326 0.69 -27.06 -15.43
C LEU A 326 0.50 -25.61 -14.96
N TRP A 327 0.55 -24.64 -15.89
CA TRP A 327 0.52 -23.22 -15.55
C TRP A 327 -0.36 -22.44 -16.52
N THR A 328 -1.42 -21.82 -16.00
CA THR A 328 -2.25 -20.87 -16.75
C THR A 328 -2.47 -19.61 -15.93
N PHE A 329 -2.48 -18.45 -16.61
CA PHE A 329 -2.71 -17.14 -15.97
C PHE A 329 -4.13 -17.00 -15.39
N LEU A 330 -5.06 -17.75 -15.96
CA LEU A 330 -6.42 -17.91 -15.47
C LEU A 330 -6.55 -19.31 -14.89
N PRO A 331 -7.22 -19.51 -13.74
CA PRO A 331 -7.44 -20.85 -13.21
C PRO A 331 -8.12 -21.72 -14.26
N ARG A 332 -7.50 -22.82 -14.65
CA ARG A 332 -8.13 -23.87 -15.46
C ARG A 332 -8.36 -25.08 -14.59
N LYS A 333 -9.47 -25.79 -14.83
CA LYS A 333 -9.98 -26.98 -14.11
C LYS A 333 -8.94 -28.08 -13.79
N TYR A 334 -7.78 -28.06 -14.44
CA TYR A 334 -6.76 -29.11 -14.34
C TYR A 334 -5.33 -28.60 -14.07
N SER A 335 -5.15 -27.31 -13.83
CA SER A 335 -3.86 -26.68 -13.48
C SER A 335 -3.47 -26.91 -12.01
N MET A 336 -4.17 -27.84 -11.36
CA MET A 336 -4.27 -28.12 -9.93
C MET A 336 -3.04 -28.78 -9.30
N LEU A 337 -1.95 -28.97 -10.06
CA LEU A 337 -0.79 -29.73 -9.54
C LEU A 337 -0.02 -28.99 -8.43
N VAL A 338 -0.29 -27.70 -8.22
CA VAL A 338 0.24 -26.90 -7.10
C VAL A 338 -0.91 -26.19 -6.36
N SER A 339 -2.11 -26.76 -6.33
CA SER A 339 -3.13 -26.27 -5.39
C SER A 339 -2.76 -26.73 -3.98
N TRP A 340 -2.78 -25.81 -3.03
CA TRP A 340 -2.65 -26.18 -1.61
C TRP A 340 -4.04 -26.58 -1.14
N THR A 341 -4.26 -27.88 -1.03
CA THR A 341 -5.50 -28.44 -0.52
C THR A 341 -5.52 -28.40 1.00
N PHE A 342 -6.50 -27.68 1.55
CA PHE A 342 -6.74 -27.68 2.98
C PHE A 342 -7.80 -28.73 3.29
N TRP A 343 -7.37 -29.78 3.98
CA TRP A 343 -8.26 -30.84 4.43
C TRP A 343 -9.12 -30.30 5.57
N LEU A 344 -10.44 -30.26 5.32
CA LEU A 344 -11.42 -29.90 6.34
C LEU A 344 -12.07 -31.08 7.04
N SER A 345 -11.71 -32.32 6.66
CA SER A 345 -12.19 -33.53 7.31
C SER A 345 -11.42 -33.83 8.61
N GLY A 346 -12.15 -34.30 9.62
CA GLY A 346 -11.67 -34.52 10.99
C GLY A 346 -11.69 -33.26 11.89
N ASP A 347 -11.29 -33.43 13.15
CA ASP A 347 -11.15 -32.32 14.13
C ASP A 347 -10.09 -31.31 13.65
N VAL A 348 -10.47 -30.41 12.72
CA VAL A 348 -9.64 -29.28 12.31
C VAL A 348 -9.50 -28.36 13.50
N THR A 349 -8.41 -28.55 14.25
CA THR A 349 -8.11 -27.72 15.40
C THR A 349 -7.82 -26.30 14.94
N VAL A 350 -8.16 -25.31 15.78
CA VAL A 350 -7.77 -23.90 15.60
C VAL A 350 -6.27 -23.76 15.31
N GLN A 351 -5.45 -24.66 15.87
CA GLN A 351 -4.02 -24.72 15.62
C GLN A 351 -3.67 -24.97 14.14
N ARG A 352 -4.37 -25.87 13.44
CA ARG A 352 -4.14 -26.10 12.00
C ARG A 352 -4.47 -24.86 11.18
N TRP A 353 -5.58 -24.19 11.47
CA TRP A 353 -5.93 -22.94 10.82
C TRP A 353 -4.89 -21.84 11.04
N ILE A 354 -4.43 -21.66 12.28
CA ILE A 354 -3.37 -20.69 12.59
C ILE A 354 -2.11 -21.02 11.79
N LEU A 355 -1.71 -22.30 11.72
CA LEU A 355 -0.54 -22.72 10.94
C LEU A 355 -0.71 -22.42 9.45
N SER A 356 -1.89 -22.72 8.88
CA SER A 356 -2.21 -22.42 7.47
C SER A 356 -2.16 -20.92 7.18
N ILE A 357 -2.79 -20.10 8.04
CA ILE A 357 -2.79 -18.65 7.91
C ILE A 357 -1.37 -18.10 8.01
N VAL A 358 -0.56 -18.56 8.97
CA VAL A 358 0.84 -18.13 9.11
C VAL A 358 1.67 -18.54 7.89
N GLY A 359 1.53 -19.78 7.43
CA GLY A 359 2.22 -20.28 6.24
C GLY A 359 1.90 -19.46 5.00
N VAL A 360 0.62 -19.23 4.74
CA VAL A 360 0.20 -18.40 3.61
C VAL A 360 0.60 -16.94 3.78
N ALA A 361 0.53 -16.38 5.00
CA ALA A 361 1.00 -15.02 5.25
C ALA A 361 2.49 -14.83 4.94
N LEU A 362 3.32 -15.85 5.18
CA LEU A 362 4.75 -15.81 4.83
C LEU A 362 4.96 -15.80 3.31
N ILE A 363 4.14 -16.55 2.56
CA ILE A 363 4.23 -16.61 1.09
C ILE A 363 3.62 -15.35 0.45
N GLN A 364 2.50 -14.87 0.98
CA GLN A 364 1.77 -13.70 0.49
C GLN A 364 2.43 -12.38 0.92
N GLY A 365 3.20 -12.39 2.01
CA GLY A 365 3.91 -11.23 2.53
C GLY A 365 4.76 -10.51 1.49
N PRO A 366 5.67 -11.20 0.77
CA PRO A 366 6.41 -10.67 -0.38
C PRO A 366 5.55 -9.95 -1.42
N LEU A 367 4.42 -10.54 -1.82
CA LEU A 367 3.50 -9.94 -2.79
C LEU A 367 2.90 -8.64 -2.25
N THR A 368 2.36 -8.67 -1.03
CA THR A 368 1.74 -7.51 -0.36
C THR A 368 2.76 -6.37 -0.19
N LEU A 369 3.96 -6.68 0.33
CA LEU A 369 5.02 -5.70 0.55
C LEU A 369 5.56 -5.16 -0.78
N GLY A 370 5.69 -6.00 -1.81
CA GLY A 370 6.14 -5.58 -3.14
C GLY A 370 5.18 -4.60 -3.79
N LEU A 371 3.88 -4.88 -3.73
CA LEU A 371 2.85 -3.98 -4.25
C LEU A 371 2.78 -2.66 -3.49
N HIS A 372 2.88 -2.71 -2.16
CA HIS A 372 2.91 -1.49 -1.36
C HIS A 372 4.19 -0.67 -1.58
N CYS A 373 5.35 -1.31 -1.72
CA CYS A 373 6.60 -0.63 -2.10
C CYS A 373 6.51 0.02 -3.49
N SER A 374 5.86 -0.65 -4.44
CA SER A 374 5.65 -0.12 -5.80
C SER A 374 4.71 1.08 -5.82
N GLU A 375 3.68 1.07 -4.98
CA GLU A 375 2.79 2.22 -4.74
C GLU A 375 3.58 3.41 -4.19
N LEU A 376 4.46 3.17 -3.20
CA LEU A 376 5.31 4.22 -2.63
C LEU A 376 6.24 4.85 -3.67
N ILE A 377 6.87 4.05 -4.54
CA ILE A 377 7.69 4.54 -5.66
C ILE A 377 6.83 5.36 -6.62
N THR A 378 5.64 4.88 -6.95
CA THR A 378 4.68 5.56 -7.83
C THR A 378 4.29 6.93 -7.28
N ASN A 379 4.07 7.04 -5.96
CA ASN A 379 3.78 8.30 -5.30
C ASN A 379 4.95 9.28 -5.39
N VAL A 380 6.20 8.82 -5.24
CA VAL A 380 7.36 9.70 -5.45
C VAL A 380 7.49 10.16 -6.91
N ILE A 381 7.34 9.26 -7.88
CA ILE A 381 7.39 9.61 -9.30
C ILE A 381 6.30 10.63 -9.64
N ARG A 382 5.11 10.47 -9.06
CA ARG A 382 4.00 11.40 -9.21
C ARG A 382 4.36 12.78 -8.64
N ASP A 383 4.88 12.84 -7.42
CA ASP A 383 5.29 14.09 -6.78
C ASP A 383 6.37 14.80 -7.61
N GLU A 384 7.40 14.08 -8.07
CA GLU A 384 8.45 14.62 -8.93
C GLU A 384 7.88 15.16 -10.25
N ARG A 385 6.96 14.43 -10.87
CA ARG A 385 6.29 14.86 -12.10
C ARG A 385 5.46 16.13 -11.88
N GLN A 386 4.82 16.28 -10.72
CA GLN A 386 4.08 17.49 -10.38
C GLN A 386 5.02 18.69 -10.20
N TRP A 387 6.17 18.51 -9.53
CA TRP A 387 7.22 19.54 -9.44
C TRP A 387 7.76 19.95 -10.81
N ARG A 388 8.09 18.99 -11.68
CA ARG A 388 8.56 19.27 -13.06
C ARG A 388 7.54 20.04 -13.90
N ARG A 389 6.25 19.77 -13.71
CA ARG A 389 5.19 20.50 -14.41
C ARG A 389 5.08 21.94 -13.91
N ALA A 390 5.25 22.17 -12.61
CA ALA A 390 5.20 23.51 -12.04
C ALA A 390 6.34 24.42 -12.53
N THR A 391 7.52 23.85 -12.81
CA THR A 391 8.65 24.59 -13.37
C THR A 391 8.55 24.83 -14.88
N GLY A 392 7.55 24.24 -15.57
CA GLY A 392 7.34 24.45 -17.00
C GLY A 392 6.71 25.81 -17.32
N SER A 393 6.81 26.24 -18.57
CA SER A 393 6.26 27.54 -19.04
C SER A 393 4.75 27.71 -18.80
N LYS A 394 4.00 26.61 -18.73
CA LYS A 394 2.55 26.61 -18.47
C LYS A 394 2.21 26.59 -16.97
N GLY A 395 3.20 26.38 -16.09
CA GLY A 395 3.00 26.12 -14.67
C GLY A 395 2.18 24.84 -14.41
N LEU A 396 1.87 24.60 -13.13
CA LEU A 396 0.98 23.53 -12.71
C LEU A 396 -0.39 24.10 -12.35
N ARG A 397 -1.43 23.66 -13.07
CA ARG A 397 -2.80 23.90 -12.65
C ARG A 397 -3.13 22.95 -11.50
N MET A 398 -3.33 23.50 -10.30
CA MET A 398 -3.74 22.70 -9.14
C MET A 398 -5.14 22.13 -9.38
N THR A 399 -5.28 20.82 -9.23
CA THR A 399 -6.57 20.13 -9.34
C THR A 399 -7.27 20.19 -7.99
N ILE A 400 -8.43 20.83 -7.94
CA ILE A 400 -9.26 20.93 -6.72
C ILE A 400 -9.93 19.58 -6.39
N ASN A 401 -10.18 18.74 -7.40
CA ASN A 401 -10.86 17.45 -7.20
C ASN A 401 -9.86 16.30 -6.96
N PRO A 402 -9.82 15.69 -5.77
CA PRO A 402 -8.88 14.63 -5.43
C PRO A 402 -9.09 13.37 -6.29
N LEU A 403 -10.35 13.01 -6.58
CA LEU A 403 -10.68 11.87 -7.44
C LEU A 403 -10.17 12.05 -8.87
N LYS A 404 -10.31 13.26 -9.43
CA LYS A 404 -9.81 13.56 -10.76
C LYS A 404 -8.29 13.42 -10.81
N SER A 405 -7.59 13.88 -9.79
CA SER A 405 -6.13 13.73 -9.66
C SER A 405 -5.71 12.27 -9.63
N PHE A 406 -6.46 11.43 -8.89
CA PHE A 406 -6.24 9.99 -8.81
C PHE A 406 -6.40 9.30 -10.17
N PHE A 407 -7.55 9.47 -10.85
CA PHE A 407 -7.82 8.84 -12.15
C PHE A 407 -6.93 9.35 -13.29
N THR A 408 -6.35 10.55 -13.16
CA THR A 408 -5.43 11.10 -14.17
C THR A 408 -4.01 10.55 -14.02
N ASN A 409 -3.69 9.84 -12.93
CA ASN A 409 -2.37 9.25 -12.72
C ASN A 409 -2.35 7.78 -13.18
N PRO A 410 -1.87 7.46 -14.40
CA PRO A 410 -1.94 6.11 -14.94
C PRO A 410 -1.15 5.09 -14.08
N LEU A 411 -0.01 5.47 -13.52
CA LEU A 411 0.78 4.58 -12.67
C LEU A 411 0.03 4.21 -11.38
N GLY A 412 -0.60 5.21 -10.75
CA GLY A 412 -1.40 4.99 -9.54
C GLY A 412 -2.61 4.09 -9.82
N LEU A 413 -3.28 4.31 -10.95
CA LEU A 413 -4.40 3.48 -11.39
C LEU A 413 -3.98 2.03 -11.65
N VAL A 414 -2.85 1.82 -12.34
CA VAL A 414 -2.32 0.48 -12.61
C VAL A 414 -2.04 -0.27 -11.31
N ILE A 415 -1.35 0.37 -10.35
CA ILE A 415 -1.07 -0.27 -9.04
C ILE A 415 -2.36 -0.53 -8.26
N PHE A 416 -3.32 0.41 -8.28
CA PHE A 416 -4.60 0.26 -7.61
C PHE A 416 -5.41 -0.92 -8.14
N VAL A 417 -5.40 -1.17 -9.46
CA VAL A 417 -6.06 -2.33 -10.08
C VAL A 417 -5.25 -3.61 -9.87
N ALA A 418 -3.93 -3.53 -9.95
CA ALA A 418 -3.04 -4.69 -9.79
C ALA A 418 -3.14 -5.31 -8.39
N LYS A 419 -3.31 -4.50 -7.33
CA LYS A 419 -3.42 -4.99 -5.95
C LYS A 419 -4.52 -6.04 -5.75
N PRO A 420 -5.82 -5.72 -5.95
CA PRO A 420 -6.87 -6.69 -5.75
C PRO A 420 -6.77 -7.84 -6.76
N ALA A 421 -6.36 -7.58 -8.00
CA ALA A 421 -6.22 -8.61 -9.02
C ALA A 421 -5.16 -9.66 -8.65
N LEU A 422 -3.97 -9.23 -8.24
CA LEU A 422 -2.88 -10.15 -7.89
C LEU A 422 -3.14 -10.89 -6.57
N HIS A 423 -3.75 -10.25 -5.57
CA HIS A 423 -4.16 -10.93 -4.34
C HIS A 423 -5.29 -11.92 -4.58
N TRP A 424 -6.25 -11.58 -5.43
CA TRP A 424 -7.28 -12.51 -5.88
C TRP A 424 -6.69 -13.70 -6.62
N MET A 425 -5.82 -13.47 -7.61
CA MET A 425 -5.12 -14.54 -8.34
C MET A 425 -4.33 -15.46 -7.41
N PHE A 426 -3.68 -14.89 -6.39
CA PHE A 426 -2.99 -15.66 -5.37
C PHE A 426 -3.98 -16.53 -4.56
N GLY A 427 -5.13 -15.97 -4.17
CA GLY A 427 -6.18 -16.72 -3.47
C GLY A 427 -6.74 -17.91 -4.25
N LEU A 428 -6.75 -17.85 -5.58
CA LEU A 428 -7.18 -18.95 -6.44
C LEU A 428 -6.25 -20.19 -6.39
N SER A 429 -5.07 -20.07 -5.78
CA SER A 429 -4.16 -21.21 -5.59
C SER A 429 -4.53 -22.12 -4.41
N PHE A 430 -5.54 -21.73 -3.62
CA PHE A 430 -6.00 -22.47 -2.45
C PHE A 430 -7.33 -23.16 -2.74
N ASP A 431 -7.44 -24.42 -2.33
CA ASP A 431 -8.65 -25.20 -2.49
C ASP A 431 -9.00 -25.96 -1.20
N LEU A 432 -10.27 -26.29 -1.04
CA LEU A 432 -10.76 -27.12 0.05
C LEU A 432 -10.89 -28.56 -0.43
N SER A 433 -10.34 -29.51 0.31
CA SER A 433 -10.72 -30.91 0.15
C SER A 433 -11.68 -31.31 1.27
N SER A 434 -12.91 -31.67 0.89
CA SER A 434 -13.92 -32.25 1.77
C SER A 434 -14.00 -33.74 1.47
N SER A 435 -13.37 -34.57 2.30
CA SER A 435 -13.36 -36.03 2.09
C SER A 435 -14.50 -36.77 2.80
N ASP A 436 -15.50 -36.07 3.36
CA ASP A 436 -16.36 -36.62 4.43
C ASP A 436 -17.88 -36.51 4.17
N ILE A 437 -18.33 -36.32 2.93
CA ILE A 437 -19.79 -36.19 2.62
C ILE A 437 -20.37 -37.42 1.92
N ASP A 438 -19.62 -38.51 1.75
CA ASP A 438 -20.21 -39.74 1.18
C ASP A 438 -21.18 -40.47 2.15
N ASP A 439 -21.12 -40.22 3.46
CA ASP A 439 -21.90 -41.02 4.44
C ASP A 439 -23.20 -40.38 4.96
N ARG A 440 -23.54 -39.12 4.60
CA ARG A 440 -24.72 -38.43 5.19
C ARG A 440 -25.77 -37.92 4.21
N ILE A 441 -25.53 -38.02 2.91
CA ILE A 441 -26.50 -37.65 1.87
C ILE A 441 -26.81 -38.86 0.99
N ALA A 442 -26.97 -40.04 1.58
CA ALA A 442 -27.84 -41.04 0.99
C ALA A 442 -29.28 -40.64 1.35
N PRO A 443 -30.08 -40.07 0.42
CA PRO A 443 -31.52 -40.04 0.62
C PRO A 443 -31.97 -41.49 0.75
N SER A 444 -32.48 -41.85 1.93
CA SER A 444 -33.22 -43.10 2.11
C SER A 444 -34.48 -43.02 1.27
N TYR A 445 -34.37 -43.37 -0.02
CA TYR A 445 -35.51 -43.73 -0.85
C TYR A 445 -35.97 -45.11 -0.36
N GLY A 446 -36.89 -45.07 0.61
CA GLY A 446 -37.79 -46.19 0.94
C GLY A 446 -39.12 -46.01 0.23
#